data_AF-A0A1E4CKQ7-F1
#
_entry.id   AF-A0A1E4CKQ7-F1
#
_cell.length_a   1.000
_cell.length_b   1.000
_cell.length_c   1.000
_cell.angle_alpha   90.00
_cell.angle_beta   90.00
_cell.angle_gamma   90.00
#
_symmetry.space_group_name_H-M   'P 1'
#
loop_
_entity.id
_entity.type
_entity.pdbx_description
1 polymer ?
#
loop_
_entity_poly.entity_id
_entity_poly.type
_entity_poly.pdbx_seq_one_letter_code
_entity_poly.pdbx_strand_id
1 'polypeptide(L)' 'MHEWMWWWGPWHMLMPLLFLGLIVAGVIFLVRKLWPDEPRHFGGSRALDLLDERYAKGEIDREEYQRRRQDILGR' A
#
# COMPACT_ATOMS: atom_id res chain seq x y z
N MET A 1 -37.85 -37.28 5.35
CA MET A 1 -37.89 -35.88 5.83
C MET A 1 -36.54 -35.46 6.46
N HIS A 2 -35.40 -35.73 5.81
CA HIS A 2 -34.06 -35.41 6.35
C HIS A 2 -33.20 -34.58 5.37
N GLU A 3 -33.78 -34.13 4.27
CA GLU A 3 -33.07 -33.52 3.13
C GLU A 3 -32.99 -31.99 3.27
N TRP A 4 -33.82 -31.42 4.15
CA TRP A 4 -33.95 -29.98 4.35
C TRP A 4 -32.93 -29.42 5.37
N MET A 5 -32.40 -30.26 6.27
CA MET A 5 -31.39 -29.86 7.26
C MET A 5 -29.96 -29.81 6.68
N TRP A 6 -29.72 -30.46 5.54
CA TRP A 6 -28.43 -30.44 4.86
C TRP A 6 -28.13 -29.12 4.14
N TRP A 7 -29.16 -28.30 3.86
CA TRP A 7 -28.98 -27.01 3.19
C TRP A 7 -28.69 -25.85 4.15
N TRP A 8 -29.05 -25.99 5.44
CA TRP A 8 -28.85 -24.97 6.47
C TRP A 8 -27.51 -25.10 7.22
N GLY A 9 -26.86 -26.27 7.17
CA GLY A 9 -25.58 -26.53 7.82
C GLY A 9 -24.38 -25.75 7.25
N PRO A 10 -24.19 -25.66 5.92
CA PRO A 10 -23.03 -24.99 5.32
C PRO A 10 -23.09 -23.46 5.44
N TRP A 11 -24.30 -22.89 5.44
CA TRP A 11 -24.52 -21.45 5.42
C TRP A 11 -24.03 -20.77 6.71
N HIS A 12 -24.22 -21.43 7.86
CA HIS A 12 -23.72 -20.95 9.14
C HIS A 12 -22.18 -20.97 9.25
N MET A 13 -21.50 -21.82 8.48
CA MET A 13 -20.04 -21.88 8.46
C MET A 13 -19.43 -20.88 7.45
N LEU A 14 -20.13 -20.57 6.36
CA LEU A 14 -19.69 -19.57 5.38
C LEU A 14 -19.87 -18.12 5.84
N MET A 15 -20.94 -17.83 6.59
CA MET A 15 -21.22 -16.47 7.07
C MET A 15 -20.08 -15.81 7.85
N PRO A 16 -19.43 -16.47 8.84
CA PRO A 16 -18.29 -15.88 9.53
C PRO A 16 -17.07 -15.69 8.62
N LEU A 17 -16.85 -16.57 7.62
CA LEU A 17 -15.79 -16.38 6.63
C LEU A 17 -16.05 -15.15 5.74
N LEU A 18 -17.27 -14.97 5.27
CA LEU A 18 -17.67 -13.80 4.48
C LEU A 18 -17.51 -12.52 5.31
N PHE A 19 -17.92 -12.56 6.58
CA PHE A 19 -17.78 -11.43 7.50
C PHE A 19 -16.31 -11.07 7.75
N LEU A 20 -15.45 -12.08 7.99
CA LEU A 20 -14.01 -11.89 8.10
C LEU A 20 -13.41 -11.32 6.81
N GLY A 21 -13.79 -11.86 5.66
CA GLY A 21 -13.38 -11.36 4.36
C GLY A 21 -13.76 -9.90 4.14
N LEU A 22 -14.97 -9.50 4.55
CA LEU A 22 -15.45 -8.11 4.52
C LEU A 22 -14.63 -7.20 5.43
N ILE A 23 -14.32 -7.64 6.65
CA ILE A 23 -13.45 -6.88 7.57
C ILE A 23 -12.07 -6.67 6.95
N VAL A 24 -11.44 -7.74 6.44
CA VAL A 24 -10.13 -7.67 5.80
C VAL A 24 -10.17 -6.75 4.58
N ALA A 25 -11.18 -6.89 3.71
CA ALA A 25 -11.35 -6.03 2.55
C ALA A 25 -11.56 -4.56 2.95
N GLY A 26 -12.34 -4.29 4.01
CA GLY A 26 -12.54 -2.95 4.55
C GLY A 26 -11.26 -2.33 5.09
N VAL A 27 -10.45 -3.10 5.84
CA VAL A 27 -9.14 -2.67 6.32
C VAL A 27 -8.19 -2.39 5.16
N ILE A 28 -8.10 -3.30 4.18
CA ILE A 28 -7.26 -3.10 2.99
C ILE A 28 -7.70 -1.85 2.23
N PHE A 29 -9.00 -1.66 2.01
CA PHE A 29 -9.53 -0.48 1.32
C PHE A 29 -9.19 0.81 2.08
N LEU A 30 -9.34 0.81 3.40
CA LEU A 30 -9.04 1.97 4.24
C LEU A 30 -7.54 2.29 4.24
N VAL A 31 -6.69 1.28 4.41
CA VAL A 31 -5.23 1.41 4.32
C VAL A 31 -4.82 1.92 2.95
N ARG A 32 -5.38 1.39 1.86
CA ARG A 32 -5.06 1.79 0.48
C ARG A 32 -5.57 3.18 0.11
N LYS A 33 -6.54 3.72 0.88
CA LYS A 33 -7.03 5.09 0.73
C LYS A 33 -6.24 6.08 1.58
N LEU A 34 -5.78 5.68 2.78
CA LEU A 34 -4.94 6.52 3.66
C LEU A 34 -3.49 6.55 3.21
N TRP A 35 -2.96 5.40 2.81
CA TRP A 35 -1.73 5.24 2.06
C TRP A 35 -2.15 4.83 0.66
N PRO A 36 -2.49 5.78 -0.23
CA PRO A 36 -2.40 5.48 -1.64
C PRO A 36 -1.00 4.92 -1.81
N ASP A 37 -0.90 3.66 -2.25
CA ASP A 37 0.36 3.16 -2.80
C ASP A 37 0.72 4.20 -3.85
N GLU A 38 1.63 5.11 -3.49
CA GLU A 38 2.28 5.97 -4.47
C GLU A 38 2.75 4.99 -5.50
N PRO A 39 2.20 5.07 -6.74
CA PRO A 39 2.40 4.03 -7.72
C PRO A 39 3.88 3.82 -7.75
N ARG A 40 4.33 2.62 -7.36
CA ARG A 40 5.74 2.28 -7.18
C ARG A 40 6.40 2.56 -8.53
N HIS A 41 6.77 3.80 -8.77
CA HIS A 41 7.53 4.26 -9.91
C HIS A 41 8.92 3.84 -9.50
N PHE A 42 9.24 2.60 -9.86
CA PHE A 42 10.39 1.79 -9.48
C PHE A 42 11.76 2.41 -9.84
N GLY A 43 11.90 3.74 -9.90
CA GLY A 43 13.18 4.41 -10.13
C GLY A 43 13.25 5.87 -9.67
N GLY A 44 12.16 6.65 -9.74
CA GLY A 44 12.19 8.09 -9.47
C GLY A 44 11.93 8.46 -8.01
N SER A 45 10.80 8.02 -7.44
CA SER A 45 10.35 8.45 -6.10
C SER A 45 11.31 8.02 -4.99
N ARG A 46 11.71 6.74 -4.98
CA ARG A 46 12.63 6.21 -3.96
C ARG A 46 14.02 6.85 -4.02
N ALA A 47 14.46 7.25 -5.21
CA ALA A 47 15.75 7.94 -5.38
C ALA A 47 15.68 9.37 -4.86
N LEU A 48 14.55 10.06 -5.05
CA LEU A 48 14.29 11.39 -4.48
C LEU A 48 14.13 11.33 -2.95
N ASP A 49 13.38 10.37 -2.40
CA ASP A 49 13.20 10.23 -0.95
C ASP A 49 14.54 10.01 -0.24
N LEU A 50 15.41 9.16 -0.81
CA LEU A 50 16.74 8.91 -0.28
C LEU A 50 17.68 10.12 -0.45
N LEU A 51 17.43 10.97 -1.44
CA LEU A 51 18.17 12.22 -1.63
C LEU A 51 17.74 13.27 -0.60
N ASP A 52 16.43 13.41 -0.37
CA ASP A 52 15.84 14.30 0.64
C ASP A 52 16.29 13.92 2.04
N GLU A 53 16.31 12.63 2.38
CA GLU A 53 16.78 12.15 3.69
C GLU A 53 18.25 12.52 3.95
N ARG A 54 19.11 12.42 2.93
CA ARG A 54 20.54 12.77 3.05
C ARG A 54 20.79 14.27 3.12
N TYR A 55 19.98 15.06 2.43
CA TYR A 55 20.00 16.52 2.55
C TYR A 55 19.56 16.96 3.96
N ALA A 56 18.50 16.34 4.51
CA ALA A 56 18.03 16.61 5.87
C ALA A 56 19.06 16.21 6.94
N LYS A 57 19.82 15.13 6.71
CA LYS A 57 20.95 14.73 7.57
C LYS A 57 22.18 15.64 7.41
N GLY A 58 22.20 16.53 6.42
CA GLY A 58 23.35 17.39 6.11
C GLY A 58 24.53 16.62 5.51
N GLU A 59 24.31 15.40 5.00
CA GLU A 59 25.35 14.58 4.36
C GLU A 59 25.70 15.09 2.96
N ILE A 60 24.79 15.83 2.33
CA ILE A 60 24.97 16.45 1.01
C ILE A 60 24.63 17.94 1.10
N ASP A 61 25.38 18.75 0.35
CA ASP A 61 25.12 20.18 0.26
C ASP A 61 24.02 20.51 -0.75
N ARG A 62 23.46 21.73 -0.67
CA ARG A 62 22.37 22.21 -1.52
C ARG A 62 22.71 22.14 -3.01
N GLU A 63 23.96 22.40 -3.39
CA GLU A 63 24.40 22.34 -4.80
C GLU A 63 24.37 20.91 -5.33
N GLU A 64 24.85 19.95 -4.54
CA GLU A 64 24.84 18.53 -4.89
C GLU A 64 23.42 17.96 -4.94
N TYR A 65 22.57 18.39 -4.00
CA TYR A 65 21.14 18.05 -3.98
C TYR A 65 20.45 18.47 -5.28
N GLN A 66 20.62 19.73 -5.71
CA GLN A 66 19.95 20.23 -6.91
C GLN A 66 20.41 19.51 -8.18
N ARG A 67 21.71 19.22 -8.29
CA ARG A 67 22.27 18.52 -9.45
C ARG A 67 21.70 17.10 -9.58
N ARG A 68 21.64 16.35 -8.48
CA ARG A 68 21.08 14.99 -8.45
C ARG A 68 19.57 14.97 -8.64
N ARG A 69 18.85 15.94 -8.08
CA ARG A 69 17.41 16.08 -8.26
C ARG A 69 17.04 16.33 -9.73
N GLN A 70 17.80 17.14 -10.43
CA GLN A 70 17.60 17.38 -11.87
C GLN A 70 17.89 16.12 -12.72
N ASP A 71 18.94 15.37 -12.38
CA ASP A 71 19.28 14.11 -13.06
C ASP A 71 18.18 13.05 -12.89
N ILE A 72 17.56 12.98 -11.71
CA ILE A 72 16.48 12.03 -11.41
C ILE A 72 15.15 12.45 -12.07
N LEU A 73 14.84 13.76 -12.12
CA LEU A 73 13.61 14.28 -12.70
C LEU A 73 13.66 14.45 -14.24
N GLY A 74 14.85 14.52 -14.82
CA GLY A 74 15.07 14.81 -16.24
C GLY A 74 14.97 13.62 -17.20
N ARG A 75 14.26 12.55 -16.84
CA ARG A 75 13.96 11.42 -17.74
C ARG A 75 12.58 11.52 -18.36
#